data_AF-A0A1H6FJR4-F1
#
_entry.id   AF-A0A1H6FJR4-F1
#
_cell.length_a   1.000
_cell.length_b   1.000
_cell.length_c   1.000
_cell.angle_alpha   90.00
_cell.angle_beta   90.00
_cell.angle_gamma   90.00
#
_symmetry.space_group_name_H-M   'P 1'
#
loop_
_entity.id
_entity.type
_entity.pdbx_description
1 polymer ?
#
loop_
_entity_poly.entity_id
_entity_poly.type
_entity_poly.pdbx_seq_one_letter_code
_entity_poly.pdbx_strand_id
1 'polypeptide(L)'
;MPAPGAFTYSRAVREWAFVQVPLVSLSDFRKAAAERDVMKISPFDASPWETLDREGLLPPVAYALHGFWHDDQPANLENGDSIVREERGFVAWDELRAEARERNGADLYVLYGHWQLLSLVTIVDHLSPSTPLLALGRGLDEFHEARVAYASAPIDRERLSDVARANRAEELLLIRVQNLFMPSVRGGRYRGGPVVGLTEEAADWAIEQRRTFDYAAAAEDCEVTAEDLERLFDAFATRAHWIDPLERWFHLADQVKRRERERLKGAALRALDLYDAARVVRSWHAQLAGEPLPDVDELFGIHPKEAKRRMYGTDELRGNCEVLPALLEHFGLYPWRVQLIAEGKSDLAMLEEVLAARYDLSFGYLGIHAFALGGADIPANAELILGAVRVYSNYYLLLFDNEGRPRQNRGAGARRPHRGRLRRPAQARARRRARRGAGAHVRHRRRAPCRAAGGTRGRAAARGRARAGARVPHLAGGHRGGQLHGRRGVRGDQRHGPPARGAGRVRTGSRRDGRTRRG
;
A
#
# COMPACT_ATOMS: atom_id res chain seq x y z
N MET A 1 -16.90 17.21 -0.46
CA MET A 1 -17.28 16.13 0.46
C MET A 1 -18.20 16.73 1.51
N PRO A 2 -19.32 16.08 1.86
CA PRO A 2 -20.14 16.50 2.99
C PRO A 2 -19.32 16.47 4.29
N ALA A 3 -19.77 17.24 5.30
CA ALA A 3 -19.18 17.15 6.64
C ALA A 3 -19.38 15.71 7.17
N PRO A 4 -18.45 15.18 7.98
CA PRO A 4 -18.63 13.87 8.58
C PRO A 4 -19.83 13.96 9.52
N GLY A 5 -20.98 13.39 9.14
CA GLY A 5 -22.27 13.60 9.80
C GLY A 5 -22.27 13.52 11.33
N ALA A 6 -22.61 12.35 11.88
CA ALA A 6 -22.60 12.10 13.32
C ALA A 6 -21.35 11.31 13.79
N PHE A 7 -20.55 10.78 12.86
CA PHE A 7 -19.35 10.01 13.20
C PHE A 7 -18.14 10.93 13.48
N THR A 8 -17.63 10.87 14.71
CA THR A 8 -16.58 11.76 15.24
C THR A 8 -15.36 10.96 15.72
N TYR A 9 -14.24 11.62 16.01
CA TYR A 9 -13.09 10.95 16.62
C TYR A 9 -13.44 10.40 18.00
N SER A 10 -14.23 11.16 18.74
CA SER A 10 -14.85 10.79 20.02
C SER A 10 -15.58 9.45 19.96
N ARG A 11 -16.45 9.29 18.96
CA ARG A 11 -17.16 8.04 18.70
C ARG A 11 -16.22 6.95 18.21
N ALA A 12 -15.30 7.27 17.31
CA ALA A 12 -14.34 6.31 16.76
C ALA A 12 -13.46 5.64 17.84
N VAL A 13 -12.98 6.40 18.84
CA VAL A 13 -12.19 5.82 19.93
C VAL A 13 -13.05 4.90 20.80
N ARG A 14 -14.27 5.33 21.18
CA ARG A 14 -15.19 4.51 22.01
C ARG A 14 -15.66 3.24 21.31
N GLU A 15 -15.85 3.30 19.99
CA GLU A 15 -16.27 2.16 19.16
C GLU A 15 -15.08 1.33 18.65
N TRP A 16 -13.92 1.40 19.30
CA TRP A 16 -12.76 0.55 18.97
C TRP A 16 -12.30 0.67 17.50
N ALA A 17 -12.53 1.80 16.83
CA ALA A 17 -12.24 1.95 15.40
C ALA A 17 -10.74 1.86 15.04
N PHE A 18 -9.85 1.88 16.04
CA PHE A 18 -8.39 1.85 15.89
C PHE A 18 -7.74 0.50 16.25
N VAL A 19 -8.51 -0.59 16.36
CA VAL A 19 -7.95 -1.93 16.69
C VAL A 19 -6.94 -2.43 15.65
N GLN A 20 -7.29 -2.42 14.35
CA GLN A 20 -6.39 -2.93 13.31
C GLN A 20 -5.29 -1.93 12.94
N VAL A 21 -5.59 -0.64 13.08
CA VAL A 21 -4.68 0.47 12.78
C VAL A 21 -4.66 1.40 14.00
N PRO A 22 -3.81 1.10 14.99
CA PRO A 22 -3.79 1.82 16.26
C PRO A 22 -3.33 3.26 16.08
N LEU A 23 -3.78 4.12 17.01
CA LEU A 23 -3.21 5.44 17.17
C LEU A 23 -1.72 5.31 17.51
N VAL A 24 -0.93 6.24 16.98
CA VAL A 24 0.52 6.27 17.17
C VAL A 24 0.94 7.53 17.91
N SER A 25 2.03 7.44 18.66
CA SER A 25 2.62 8.60 19.33
C SER A 25 3.06 9.66 18.32
N LEU A 26 3.13 10.93 18.73
CA LEU A 26 3.68 12.00 17.89
C LEU A 26 5.10 11.67 17.38
N SER A 27 5.93 11.00 18.18
CA SER A 27 7.27 10.58 17.74
C SER A 27 7.20 9.62 16.55
N ASP A 28 6.36 8.59 16.65
CA ASP A 28 6.16 7.61 15.58
C ASP A 28 5.46 8.22 14.37
N PHE A 29 4.50 9.11 14.59
CA PHE A 29 3.82 9.86 13.54
C PHE A 29 4.82 10.73 12.76
N ARG A 30 5.71 11.46 13.46
CA ARG A 30 6.78 12.25 12.85
C ARG A 30 7.73 11.39 12.03
N LYS A 31 8.12 10.23 12.55
CA LYS A 31 8.93 9.26 11.82
C LYS A 31 8.20 8.79 10.56
N ALA A 32 6.93 8.41 10.66
CA ALA A 32 6.12 7.98 9.53
C ALA A 32 5.96 9.10 8.47
N ALA A 33 5.79 10.36 8.89
CA ALA A 33 5.74 11.52 8.01
C ALA A 33 7.08 11.78 7.30
N ALA A 34 8.21 11.63 8.01
CA ALA A 34 9.55 11.75 7.44
C ALA A 34 9.83 10.66 6.40
N GLU A 35 9.43 9.42 6.67
CA GLU A 35 9.56 8.30 5.72
C GLU A 35 8.77 8.52 4.41
N ARG A 36 7.78 9.41 4.43
CA ARG A 36 6.96 9.83 3.29
C ARG A 36 7.45 11.13 2.64
N ASP A 37 8.58 11.68 3.07
CA ASP A 37 9.13 12.96 2.60
C ASP A 37 8.16 14.14 2.76
N VAL A 38 7.34 14.11 3.82
CA VAL A 38 6.37 15.18 4.16
C VAL A 38 7.00 16.20 5.12
N MET A 39 8.10 15.84 5.78
CA MET A 39 8.73 16.61 6.87
C MET A 39 9.82 17.59 6.40
N LYS A 40 9.85 18.01 5.13
CA LYS A 40 10.75 19.10 4.68
C LYS A 40 10.29 20.50 5.10
N ILE A 41 9.35 20.57 6.04
CA ILE A 41 8.83 21.81 6.61
C ILE A 41 9.90 22.43 7.53
N SER A 42 10.76 23.25 6.93
CA SER A 42 11.71 24.14 7.62
C SER A 42 11.22 25.60 7.81
N PRO A 43 9.91 25.91 7.96
CA PRO A 43 9.52 27.23 8.50
C PRO A 43 8.95 27.26 9.92
N PHE A 44 8.70 26.14 10.60
CA PHE A 44 8.16 26.20 11.97
C PHE A 44 9.27 26.07 13.03
N ASP A 45 9.51 27.14 13.77
CA ASP A 45 10.26 27.11 15.03
C ASP A 45 9.64 26.10 16.01
N ALA A 46 10.50 25.38 16.75
CA ALA A 46 10.33 24.48 17.92
C ALA A 46 9.03 23.66 18.19
N SER A 47 7.81 24.09 17.81
CA SER A 47 6.57 23.31 17.95
C SER A 47 5.58 23.47 16.78
N PRO A 48 5.95 23.06 15.53
CA PRO A 48 5.03 23.02 14.38
C PRO A 48 3.72 22.30 14.70
N TRP A 49 3.82 21.19 15.43
CA TRP A 49 2.71 20.26 15.64
C TRP A 49 1.65 20.80 16.58
N GLU A 50 2.07 21.47 17.66
CA GLU A 50 1.13 22.14 18.56
C GLU A 50 0.49 23.34 17.88
N THR A 51 1.21 24.02 16.98
CA THR A 51 0.61 25.06 16.14
C THR A 51 -0.46 24.48 15.23
N LEU A 52 -0.19 23.37 14.53
CA LEU A 52 -1.20 22.71 13.68
C LEU A 52 -2.43 22.24 14.50
N ASP A 53 -2.23 21.80 15.74
CA ASP A 53 -3.30 21.45 16.67
C ASP A 53 -4.11 22.68 17.10
N ARG A 54 -3.43 23.74 17.56
CA ARG A 54 -4.04 25.00 18.01
C ARG A 54 -4.89 25.65 16.94
N GLU A 55 -4.35 25.70 15.72
CA GLU A 55 -5.05 26.28 14.56
C GLU A 55 -6.11 25.32 13.99
N GLY A 56 -6.27 24.11 14.55
CA GLY A 56 -7.27 23.13 14.11
C GLY A 56 -7.00 22.55 12.72
N LEU A 57 -5.78 22.68 12.21
CA LEU A 57 -5.37 22.22 10.88
C LEU A 57 -5.10 20.71 10.86
N LEU A 58 -4.42 20.21 11.89
CA LEU A 58 -4.15 18.79 12.08
C LEU A 58 -4.24 18.44 13.56
N PRO A 59 -5.45 18.51 14.16
CA PRO A 59 -5.62 18.16 15.57
C PRO A 59 -5.28 16.67 15.78
N PRO A 60 -4.60 16.31 16.88
CA PRO A 60 -4.45 14.91 17.26
C PRO A 60 -5.83 14.28 17.52
N VAL A 61 -5.91 12.96 17.48
CA VAL A 61 -7.15 12.24 17.83
C VAL A 61 -7.39 12.31 19.33
N ALA A 62 -6.34 12.06 20.11
CA ALA A 62 -6.40 11.98 21.56
C ALA A 62 -5.07 12.37 22.22
N TYR A 63 -5.13 12.59 23.52
CA TYR A 63 -4.01 12.75 24.41
C TYR A 63 -4.06 11.63 25.45
N ALA A 64 -2.96 10.90 25.63
CA ALA A 64 -2.83 9.95 26.73
C ALA A 64 -1.96 10.55 27.84
N LEU A 65 -2.53 10.59 29.04
CA LEU A 65 -1.93 11.12 30.28
C LEU A 65 -1.13 10.07 31.04
N HIS A 66 -1.07 8.82 30.56
CA HIS A 66 -0.29 7.75 31.15
C HIS A 66 0.90 7.36 30.24
N GLY A 67 1.95 6.81 30.82
CA GLY A 67 3.22 6.53 30.13
C GLY A 67 3.21 5.39 29.10
N PHE A 68 2.11 4.65 28.96
CA PHE A 68 2.05 3.45 28.10
C PHE A 68 0.77 3.38 27.27
N TRP A 69 0.86 3.73 25.98
CA TRP A 69 -0.25 3.56 25.04
C TRP A 69 -0.14 2.20 24.32
N HIS A 70 -0.66 1.15 24.95
CA HIS A 70 -0.78 -0.17 24.35
C HIS A 70 -2.15 -0.79 24.69
N ASP A 71 -3.01 -0.81 23.67
CA ASP A 71 -3.95 -1.89 23.36
C ASP A 71 -5.38 -1.92 23.96
N ASP A 72 -5.77 -1.05 24.89
CA ASP A 72 -7.19 -0.89 25.31
C ASP A 72 -7.61 0.59 25.40
N GLN A 73 -7.94 1.18 24.25
CA GLN A 73 -8.26 2.61 24.16
C GLN A 73 -9.51 3.00 24.96
N PRO A 74 -10.59 2.20 24.97
CA PRO A 74 -11.80 2.56 25.71
C PRO A 74 -11.64 2.46 27.22
N ALA A 75 -10.93 1.45 27.75
CA ALA A 75 -10.62 1.42 29.18
C ALA A 75 -9.80 2.65 29.61
N ASN A 76 -8.85 3.10 28.78
CA ASN A 76 -8.07 4.31 29.05
C ASN A 76 -8.95 5.57 29.05
N LEU A 77 -9.99 5.64 28.22
CA LEU A 77 -10.97 6.73 28.26
C LEU A 77 -11.80 6.70 29.54
N GLU A 78 -12.32 5.52 29.94
CA GLU A 78 -13.17 5.36 31.13
C GLU A 78 -12.42 5.71 32.43
N ASN A 79 -11.14 5.33 32.50
CA ASN A 79 -10.29 5.68 33.62
C ASN A 79 -9.87 7.16 33.60
N GLY A 80 -10.17 7.91 32.53
CA GLY A 80 -9.76 9.30 32.33
C GLY A 80 -8.27 9.47 32.04
N ASP A 81 -7.57 8.40 31.69
CA ASP A 81 -6.16 8.42 31.32
C ASP A 81 -5.92 8.77 29.86
N SER A 82 -7.00 8.82 29.08
CA SER A 82 -7.03 9.32 27.71
C SER A 82 -8.10 10.41 27.59
N ILE A 83 -7.80 11.42 26.79
CA ILE A 83 -8.68 12.55 26.49
C ILE A 83 -8.81 12.64 24.97
N VAL A 84 -10.04 12.58 24.47
CA VAL A 84 -10.27 12.84 23.05
C VAL A 84 -10.16 14.34 22.79
N ARG A 85 -9.32 14.72 21.82
CA ARG A 85 -9.06 16.12 21.45
C ARG A 85 -10.32 16.89 21.04
N GLU A 86 -11.23 16.19 20.37
CA GLU A 86 -12.48 16.76 19.90
C GLU A 86 -13.42 17.17 21.04
N GLU A 87 -13.38 16.46 22.16
CA GLU A 87 -14.26 16.73 23.31
C GLU A 87 -13.75 17.86 24.19
N ARG A 88 -12.43 17.89 24.42
CA ARG A 88 -11.81 18.88 25.32
C ARG A 88 -11.49 20.20 24.62
N GLY A 89 -11.37 20.22 23.29
CA GLY A 89 -10.83 21.37 22.58
C GLY A 89 -9.30 21.45 22.69
N PHE A 90 -8.73 22.56 22.21
CA PHE A 90 -7.28 22.77 22.28
C PHE A 90 -6.89 23.07 23.72
N VAL A 91 -5.84 22.40 24.20
CA VAL A 91 -5.16 22.72 25.46
C VAL A 91 -3.68 22.79 25.15
N ALA A 92 -2.99 23.78 25.72
CA ALA A 92 -1.54 23.89 25.56
C ALA A 92 -0.87 22.61 26.04
N TRP A 93 0.08 22.08 25.26
CA TRP A 93 0.66 20.78 25.55
C TRP A 93 1.48 20.77 26.84
N ASP A 94 2.00 21.92 27.27
CA ASP A 94 2.68 22.06 28.56
C ASP A 94 1.74 21.89 29.76
N GLU A 95 0.50 22.36 29.63
CA GLU A 95 -0.53 22.15 30.66
C GLU A 95 -0.89 20.66 30.75
N LEU A 96 -1.11 20.00 29.61
CA LEU A 96 -1.38 18.56 29.56
C LEU A 96 -0.20 17.71 30.06
N ARG A 97 1.04 18.14 29.83
CA ARG A 97 2.24 17.50 30.41
C ARG A 97 2.29 17.65 31.93
N ALA A 98 1.94 18.82 32.45
CA ALA A 98 1.87 19.03 33.90
C ALA A 98 0.80 18.12 34.51
N GLU A 99 -0.38 18.05 33.91
CA GLU A 99 -1.49 17.17 34.31
C GLU A 99 -1.09 15.69 34.30
N ALA A 100 -0.45 15.22 33.21
CA ALA A 100 0.03 13.83 33.11
C ALA A 100 1.07 13.48 34.19
N ARG A 101 1.98 14.41 34.51
CA ARG A 101 2.99 14.23 35.56
C ARG A 101 2.40 14.22 36.95
N GLU A 102 1.47 15.13 37.24
CA GLU A 102 0.79 15.20 38.54
C GLU A 102 -0.02 13.94 38.80
N ARG A 103 -0.77 13.48 37.79
CA ARG A 103 -1.70 12.37 37.94
C ARG A 103 -1.03 11.01 37.94
N ASN A 104 -0.13 10.78 36.99
CA ASN A 104 0.39 9.46 36.67
C ASN A 104 1.93 9.36 36.75
N GLY A 105 2.63 10.45 37.08
CA GLY A 105 4.09 10.48 37.07
C GLY A 105 4.70 10.21 35.68
N ALA A 106 3.93 10.42 34.62
CA ALA A 106 4.28 10.06 33.24
C ALA A 106 4.36 11.29 32.34
N ASP A 107 4.99 11.12 31.17
CA ASP A 107 4.97 12.13 30.11
C ASP A 107 3.70 12.01 29.25
N LEU A 108 3.30 13.14 28.65
CA LEU A 108 2.17 13.23 27.73
C LEU A 108 2.45 12.52 26.40
N TYR A 109 1.51 11.69 25.96
CA TYR A 109 1.48 11.14 24.61
C TYR A 109 0.42 11.85 23.78
N VAL A 110 0.85 12.51 22.70
CA VAL A 110 -0.05 13.08 21.69
C VAL A 110 -0.26 12.03 20.60
N LEU A 111 -1.52 11.66 20.33
CA LEU A 111 -1.86 10.48 19.56
C LEU A 111 -2.52 10.85 18.23
N TYR A 112 -2.01 10.29 17.13
CA TYR A 112 -2.49 10.53 15.77
C TYR A 112 -2.96 9.22 15.12
N GLY A 113 -3.94 9.33 14.23
CA GLY A 113 -4.40 8.26 13.36
C GLY A 113 -3.52 8.10 12.13
N HIS A 114 -3.46 6.88 11.57
CA HIS A 114 -2.67 6.59 10.38
C HIS A 114 -3.07 7.44 9.16
N TRP A 115 -4.37 7.64 8.95
CA TRP A 115 -4.90 8.39 7.81
C TRP A 115 -4.60 9.89 7.87
N GLN A 116 -4.28 10.42 9.05
CA GLN A 116 -3.86 11.82 9.20
C GLN A 116 -2.54 12.12 8.48
N LEU A 117 -1.77 11.09 8.09
CA LEU A 117 -0.61 11.26 7.22
C LEU A 117 -1.00 11.77 5.82
N LEU A 118 -2.17 11.37 5.29
CA LEU A 118 -2.66 11.85 4.00
C LEU A 118 -3.01 13.34 4.07
N SER A 119 -3.69 13.73 5.14
CA SER A 119 -4.07 15.12 5.40
C SER A 119 -2.87 16.03 5.63
N LEU A 120 -1.88 15.53 6.37
CA LEU A 120 -0.62 16.26 6.56
C LEU A 120 0.05 16.57 5.22
N VAL A 121 0.07 15.63 4.27
CA VAL A 121 0.63 15.88 2.92
C VAL A 121 -0.08 17.06 2.27
N THR A 122 -1.41 17.01 2.21
CA THR A 122 -2.22 18.08 1.59
C THR A 122 -1.98 19.43 2.29
N ILE A 123 -1.98 19.46 3.62
CA ILE A 123 -1.72 20.68 4.41
C ILE A 123 -0.32 21.23 4.09
N VAL A 124 0.70 20.37 4.03
CA VAL A 124 2.06 20.77 3.69
C VAL A 124 2.17 21.33 2.28
N ASP A 125 1.51 20.71 1.31
CA ASP A 125 1.51 21.20 -0.08
C ASP A 125 0.87 22.60 -0.17
N HIS A 126 -0.11 22.91 0.68
CA HIS A 126 -0.70 24.24 0.79
C HIS A 126 0.18 25.24 1.55
N LEU A 127 0.91 24.80 2.58
CA LEU A 127 1.84 25.64 3.37
C LEU A 127 3.17 25.89 2.65
N SER A 128 3.54 25.02 1.72
CA SER A 128 4.80 25.07 0.98
C SER A 128 4.51 24.83 -0.50
N PRO A 129 3.81 25.77 -1.17
CA PRO A 129 3.41 25.59 -2.55
C PRO A 129 4.64 25.36 -3.43
N SER A 130 4.63 24.22 -4.14
CA SER A 130 5.71 23.88 -5.06
C SER A 130 5.80 24.90 -6.19
N THR A 131 7.01 25.38 -6.48
CA THR A 131 7.23 26.25 -7.64
C THR A 131 6.99 25.45 -8.91
N PRO A 132 6.08 25.88 -9.81
CA PRO A 132 5.84 25.16 -11.05
C PRO A 132 7.12 25.02 -11.86
N LEU A 133 7.53 23.78 -12.19
CA LEU A 133 8.68 23.53 -13.05
C LEU A 133 8.51 24.13 -14.45
N LEU A 134 7.28 24.47 -14.85
CA LEU A 134 7.02 25.18 -16.10
C LEU A 134 7.74 26.53 -16.18
N ALA A 135 7.98 27.20 -15.03
CA ALA A 135 8.77 28.44 -14.97
C ALA A 135 10.25 28.20 -15.31
N LEU A 136 10.79 27.01 -14.99
CA LEU A 136 12.15 26.62 -15.36
C LEU A 136 12.33 26.57 -16.89
N GLY A 137 11.26 26.20 -17.62
CA GLY A 137 11.27 26.20 -19.08
C GLY A 137 11.38 27.60 -19.71
N ARG A 138 11.16 28.67 -18.94
CA ARG A 138 11.26 30.06 -19.39
C ARG A 138 12.57 30.73 -18.97
N GLY A 139 13.29 30.15 -18.02
CA GLY A 139 14.60 30.62 -17.57
C GLY A 139 14.81 30.39 -16.08
N LEU A 140 16.08 30.41 -15.67
CA LEU A 140 16.42 30.26 -14.24
C LEU A 140 15.95 31.47 -13.42
N ASP A 141 16.03 32.67 -13.99
CA ASP A 141 15.59 33.91 -13.33
C ASP A 141 14.08 33.92 -13.08
N GLU A 142 13.26 33.63 -14.11
CA GLU A 142 11.80 33.50 -13.96
C GLU A 142 11.41 32.41 -12.96
N PHE A 143 12.15 31.29 -12.92
CA PHE A 143 11.94 30.25 -11.92
C PHE A 143 12.25 30.74 -10.50
N HIS A 144 13.33 31.50 -10.32
CA HIS A 144 13.67 32.09 -9.02
C HIS A 144 12.64 33.14 -8.59
N GLU A 145 12.21 34.03 -9.48
CA GLU A 145 11.17 35.03 -9.21
C GLU A 145 9.86 34.35 -8.83
N ALA A 146 9.43 33.33 -9.60
CA ALA A 146 8.26 32.53 -9.27
C ALA A 146 8.42 31.89 -7.89
N ARG A 147 9.57 31.27 -7.60
CA ARG A 147 9.84 30.64 -6.30
C ARG A 147 9.76 31.62 -5.14
N VAL A 148 10.33 32.82 -5.28
CA VAL A 148 10.26 33.88 -4.26
C VAL A 148 8.82 34.35 -4.10
N ALA A 149 8.10 34.62 -5.20
CA ALA A 149 6.71 35.02 -5.16
C ALA A 149 5.84 33.98 -4.45
N TYR A 150 5.98 32.69 -4.77
CA TYR A 150 5.25 31.59 -4.10
C TYR A 150 5.63 31.44 -2.63
N ALA A 151 6.92 31.60 -2.28
CA ALA A 151 7.36 31.52 -0.89
C ALA A 151 6.91 32.73 -0.04
N SER A 152 6.71 33.89 -0.67
CA SER A 152 6.26 35.12 -0.02
C SER A 152 4.74 35.32 -0.06
N ALA A 153 4.02 34.48 -0.81
CA ALA A 153 2.57 34.58 -0.91
C ALA A 153 1.95 34.35 0.47
N PRO A 154 1.01 35.22 0.91
CA PRO A 154 0.36 35.03 2.18
C PRO A 154 -0.40 33.70 2.19
N ILE A 155 -0.28 32.95 3.29
CA ILE A 155 -1.04 31.72 3.48
C ILE A 155 -2.52 32.09 3.62
N ASP A 156 -3.33 31.62 2.68
CA ASP A 156 -4.78 31.72 2.74
C ASP A 156 -5.32 30.79 3.83
N ARG A 157 -5.55 31.36 5.02
CA ARG A 157 -5.97 30.62 6.22
C ARG A 157 -7.37 30.05 6.09
N GLU A 158 -8.28 30.75 5.39
CA GLU A 158 -9.65 30.28 5.19
C GLU A 158 -9.64 29.03 4.31
N ARG A 159 -8.95 29.10 3.17
CA ARG A 159 -8.75 27.94 2.30
C ARG A 159 -8.06 26.78 3.01
N LEU A 160 -7.06 27.06 3.84
CA LEU A 160 -6.36 26.02 4.59
C LEU A 160 -7.26 25.34 5.63
N SER A 161 -8.15 26.11 6.28
CA SER A 161 -9.17 25.58 7.19
C SER A 161 -10.18 24.70 6.45
N ASP A 162 -10.62 25.11 5.26
CA ASP A 162 -11.52 24.31 4.42
C ASP A 162 -10.88 23.00 3.97
N VAL A 163 -9.61 23.04 3.57
CA VAL A 163 -8.82 21.86 3.24
C VAL A 163 -8.70 20.92 4.44
N ALA A 164 -8.37 21.45 5.62
CA ALA A 164 -8.29 20.68 6.85
C ALA A 164 -9.63 20.01 7.21
N ARG A 165 -10.75 20.73 7.04
CA ARG A 165 -12.09 20.19 7.27
C ARG A 165 -12.44 19.08 6.29
N ALA A 166 -12.14 19.26 5.00
CA ALA A 166 -12.38 18.24 3.98
C ALA A 166 -11.53 16.98 4.23
N ASN A 167 -10.25 17.16 4.55
CA ASN A 167 -9.34 16.08 4.90
C ASN A 167 -9.84 15.30 6.14
N ARG A 168 -10.32 16.00 7.17
CA ARG A 168 -10.89 15.35 8.36
C ARG A 168 -12.11 14.50 8.04
N ALA A 169 -12.96 14.93 7.10
CA ALA A 169 -14.07 14.11 6.62
C ALA A 169 -13.57 12.82 5.95
N GLU A 170 -12.57 12.93 5.07
CA GLU A 170 -11.92 11.77 4.42
C GLU A 170 -11.30 10.81 5.46
N GLU A 171 -10.63 11.34 6.48
CA GLU A 171 -10.04 10.56 7.58
C GLU A 171 -11.09 9.76 8.34
N LEU A 172 -12.16 10.41 8.79
CA LEU A 172 -13.22 9.78 9.59
C LEU A 172 -13.95 8.68 8.82
N LEU A 173 -14.16 8.87 7.51
CA LEU A 173 -14.68 7.84 6.63
C LEU A 173 -13.77 6.61 6.59
N LEU A 174 -12.46 6.82 6.41
CA LEU A 174 -11.50 5.71 6.39
C LEU A 174 -11.44 5.01 7.75
N ILE A 175 -11.44 5.76 8.85
CA ILE A 175 -11.43 5.23 10.22
C ILE A 175 -12.69 4.40 10.50
N ARG A 176 -13.86 4.84 10.03
CA ARG A 176 -15.13 4.14 10.25
C ARG A 176 -15.08 2.67 9.83
N VAL A 177 -14.39 2.39 8.72
CA VAL A 177 -14.38 1.06 8.10
C VAL A 177 -13.01 0.39 8.05
N GLN A 178 -11.94 1.03 8.56
CA GLN A 178 -10.58 0.49 8.46
C GLN A 178 -10.45 -0.89 9.10
N ASN A 179 -11.11 -1.14 10.23
CA ASN A 179 -11.02 -2.43 10.91
C ASN A 179 -11.59 -3.59 10.07
N LEU A 180 -12.57 -3.30 9.22
CA LEU A 180 -13.25 -4.29 8.37
C LEU A 180 -12.42 -4.62 7.13
N PHE A 181 -11.87 -3.59 6.48
CA PHE A 181 -11.28 -3.72 5.15
C PHE A 181 -9.75 -3.71 5.15
N MET A 182 -9.07 -3.10 6.14
CA MET A 182 -7.61 -3.08 6.15
C MET A 182 -6.98 -4.46 6.19
N PRO A 183 -7.51 -5.47 6.90
CA PRO A 183 -6.97 -6.82 6.85
C PRO A 183 -6.94 -7.37 5.43
N SER A 184 -8.03 -7.27 4.65
CA SER A 184 -8.05 -7.76 3.26
C SER A 184 -7.16 -6.90 2.35
N VAL A 185 -7.18 -5.58 2.52
CA VAL A 185 -6.32 -4.65 1.77
C VAL A 185 -4.84 -4.93 2.04
N ARG A 186 -4.45 -5.39 3.22
CA ARG A 186 -3.05 -5.67 3.60
C ARG A 186 -2.64 -7.14 3.52
N GLY A 187 -3.47 -8.01 2.93
CA GLY A 187 -3.11 -9.42 2.67
C GLY A 187 -3.64 -10.42 3.70
N GLY A 188 -4.82 -10.16 4.26
CA GLY A 188 -5.67 -11.11 4.97
C GLY A 188 -5.33 -11.37 6.44
N ARG A 189 -4.41 -10.63 7.06
CA ARG A 189 -4.04 -10.83 8.47
C ARG A 189 -4.65 -9.74 9.33
N TYR A 190 -5.57 -10.14 10.22
CA TYR A 190 -5.88 -9.36 11.41
C TYR A 190 -4.63 -9.32 12.28
N ARG A 191 -4.34 -8.18 12.92
CA ARG A 191 -3.24 -8.11 13.91
C ARG A 191 -3.49 -8.99 15.15
N GLY A 192 -4.68 -9.60 15.29
CA GLY A 192 -5.11 -10.42 16.42
C GLY A 192 -4.51 -11.82 16.50
N GLY A 193 -3.21 -11.96 16.27
CA GLY A 193 -2.48 -13.13 16.77
C GLY A 193 -1.96 -12.83 18.18
N PRO A 194 -1.87 -13.81 19.10
CA PRO A 194 -1.39 -13.64 20.48
C PRO A 194 0.07 -13.14 20.61
N VAL A 195 0.69 -12.73 19.51
CA VAL A 195 2.09 -12.27 19.41
C VAL A 195 2.16 -10.75 19.15
N VAL A 196 1.05 -10.05 18.90
CA VAL A 196 1.06 -8.59 18.63
C VAL A 196 -0.09 -7.89 19.36
N GLY A 197 0.07 -7.69 20.67
CA GLY A 197 -0.55 -6.62 21.47
C GLY A 197 -2.07 -6.63 21.67
N LEU A 198 -2.86 -7.15 20.73
CA LEU A 198 -4.32 -7.15 20.85
C LEU A 198 -4.77 -8.16 21.91
N THR A 199 -5.63 -7.70 22.81
CA THR A 199 -6.36 -8.57 23.73
C THR A 199 -7.20 -9.56 22.93
N GLU A 200 -7.47 -10.74 23.50
CA GLU A 200 -8.37 -11.74 22.91
C GLU A 200 -9.74 -11.11 22.58
N GLU A 201 -10.22 -10.24 23.48
CA GLU A 201 -11.43 -9.45 23.32
C GLU A 201 -11.42 -8.54 22.08
N ALA A 202 -10.31 -7.85 21.78
CA ALA A 202 -10.21 -6.99 20.60
C ALA A 202 -10.22 -7.80 19.29
N ALA A 203 -9.66 -9.02 19.30
CA ALA A 203 -9.69 -9.92 18.16
C ALA A 203 -11.10 -10.46 17.91
N ASP A 204 -11.79 -10.92 18.95
CA ASP A 204 -13.17 -11.39 18.89
C ASP A 204 -14.12 -10.27 18.45
N TRP A 205 -13.96 -9.07 19.02
CA TRP A 205 -14.69 -7.88 18.60
C TRP A 205 -14.52 -7.60 17.10
N ALA A 206 -13.29 -7.64 16.57
CA ALA A 206 -13.04 -7.37 15.16
C ALA A 206 -13.67 -8.44 14.23
N ILE A 207 -13.70 -9.70 14.67
CA ILE A 207 -14.37 -10.78 13.94
C ILE A 207 -15.89 -10.57 13.94
N GLU A 208 -16.46 -10.21 15.09
CA GLU A 208 -17.90 -10.00 15.24
C GLU A 208 -18.39 -8.79 14.46
N GLN A 209 -17.64 -7.67 14.51
CA GLN A 209 -17.92 -6.51 13.68
C GLN A 209 -18.02 -6.88 12.21
N ARG A 210 -17.08 -7.66 11.68
CA ARG A 210 -17.15 -8.08 10.26
C ARG A 210 -18.42 -8.87 9.91
N ARG A 211 -19.07 -9.53 10.87
CA ARG A 211 -20.30 -10.31 10.65
C ARG A 211 -21.56 -9.45 10.75
N THR A 212 -21.55 -8.45 11.63
CA THR A 212 -22.75 -7.70 12.02
C THR A 212 -22.75 -6.24 11.59
N PHE A 213 -21.65 -5.75 11.01
CA PHE A 213 -21.53 -4.35 10.62
C PHE A 213 -22.58 -3.95 9.58
N ASP A 214 -23.38 -2.94 9.91
CA ASP A 214 -24.35 -2.35 9.01
C ASP A 214 -23.70 -1.23 8.18
N TYR A 215 -23.36 -1.55 6.93
CA TYR A 215 -22.73 -0.60 6.02
C TYR A 215 -23.64 0.58 5.66
N ALA A 216 -24.97 0.39 5.64
CA ALA A 216 -25.92 1.44 5.32
C ALA A 216 -26.05 2.43 6.48
N ALA A 217 -26.19 1.92 7.71
CA ALA A 217 -26.18 2.76 8.92
C ALA A 217 -24.86 3.53 9.06
N ALA A 218 -23.71 2.89 8.75
CA ALA A 218 -22.43 3.58 8.75
C ALA A 218 -22.34 4.68 7.68
N ALA A 219 -22.99 4.51 6.53
CA ALA A 219 -23.04 5.50 5.46
C ALA A 219 -23.93 6.69 5.85
N GLU A 220 -25.07 6.43 6.49
CA GLU A 220 -25.94 7.44 7.10
C GLU A 220 -25.20 8.23 8.20
N ASP A 221 -24.51 7.52 9.11
CA ASP A 221 -23.69 8.11 10.17
C ASP A 221 -22.64 9.10 9.64
N CYS A 222 -22.10 8.81 8.45
CA CYS A 222 -21.08 9.63 7.80
C CYS A 222 -21.64 10.58 6.74
N GLU A 223 -22.96 10.60 6.52
CA GLU A 223 -23.65 11.37 5.49
C GLU A 223 -23.06 11.17 4.08
N VAL A 224 -22.73 9.92 3.73
CA VAL A 224 -22.17 9.58 2.42
C VAL A 224 -23.06 8.62 1.64
N THR A 225 -23.11 8.81 0.33
CA THR A 225 -23.76 7.90 -0.60
C THR A 225 -22.73 7.00 -1.30
N ALA A 226 -23.19 5.97 -2.02
CA ALA A 226 -22.32 5.19 -2.90
C ALA A 226 -21.60 6.09 -3.93
N GLU A 227 -22.29 7.08 -4.51
CA GLU A 227 -21.67 8.02 -5.46
C GLU A 227 -20.58 8.90 -4.81
N ASP A 228 -20.75 9.30 -3.54
CA ASP A 228 -19.70 9.99 -2.80
C ASP A 228 -18.45 9.12 -2.63
N LEU A 229 -18.66 7.84 -2.29
CA LEU A 229 -17.57 6.87 -2.17
C LEU A 229 -16.88 6.61 -3.51
N GLU A 230 -17.62 6.58 -4.62
CA GLU A 230 -17.03 6.49 -5.97
C GLU A 230 -16.15 7.70 -6.28
N ARG A 231 -16.64 8.92 -6.04
CA ARG A 231 -15.83 10.14 -6.21
C ARG A 231 -14.59 10.15 -5.34
N LEU A 232 -14.71 9.68 -4.10
CA LEU A 232 -13.58 9.61 -3.17
C LEU A 232 -12.56 8.54 -3.59
N PHE A 233 -13.04 7.38 -4.06
CA PHE A 233 -12.21 6.34 -4.66
C PHE A 233 -11.41 6.89 -5.84
N ASP A 234 -12.06 7.53 -6.80
CA ASP A 234 -11.41 8.14 -7.96
C ASP A 234 -10.38 9.20 -7.54
N ALA A 235 -10.71 10.03 -6.55
CA ALA A 235 -9.81 11.04 -6.04
C ALA A 235 -8.55 10.44 -5.40
N PHE A 236 -8.67 9.38 -4.59
CA PHE A 236 -7.51 8.71 -4.00
C PHE A 236 -6.70 7.94 -5.03
N ALA A 237 -7.35 7.19 -5.91
CA ALA A 237 -6.70 6.44 -6.98
C ALA A 237 -5.91 7.37 -7.92
N THR A 238 -6.51 8.50 -8.30
CA THR A 238 -5.86 9.52 -9.14
C THR A 238 -4.68 10.16 -8.43
N ARG A 239 -4.85 10.59 -7.16
CA ARG A 239 -3.75 11.13 -6.35
C ARG A 239 -2.60 10.13 -6.23
N ALA A 240 -2.90 8.85 -5.99
CA ALA A 240 -1.91 7.79 -5.88
C ALA A 240 -1.12 7.62 -7.19
N HIS A 241 -1.84 7.50 -8.31
CA HIS A 241 -1.26 7.30 -9.64
C HIS A 241 -0.27 8.42 -9.99
N TRP A 242 -0.65 9.68 -9.79
CA TRP A 242 0.20 10.83 -10.14
C TRP A 242 1.50 10.94 -9.33
N ILE A 243 1.53 10.41 -8.11
CA ILE A 243 2.72 10.48 -7.26
C ILE A 243 3.54 9.19 -7.27
N ASP A 244 3.02 8.10 -7.84
CA ASP A 244 3.65 6.79 -7.79
C ASP A 244 4.83 6.70 -8.76
N PRO A 245 6.09 6.66 -8.27
CA PRO A 245 7.24 6.46 -9.16
C PRO A 245 7.28 5.04 -9.75
N LEU A 246 6.46 4.12 -9.23
CA LEU A 246 6.32 2.74 -9.67
C LEU A 246 5.03 2.52 -10.47
N GLU A 247 4.34 3.56 -10.95
CA GLU A 247 3.04 3.44 -11.63
C GLU A 247 3.03 2.34 -12.71
N ARG A 248 4.12 2.25 -13.50
CA ARG A 248 4.24 1.30 -14.61
C ARG A 248 4.55 -0.12 -14.14
N TRP A 249 5.02 -0.25 -12.91
CA TRP A 249 5.41 -1.48 -12.25
C TRP A 249 4.37 -1.88 -11.19
N PHE A 250 3.22 -1.20 -11.14
CA PHE A 250 2.21 -1.38 -10.09
C PHE A 250 1.79 -2.84 -9.93
N HIS A 251 1.49 -3.55 -11.02
CA HIS A 251 1.08 -4.96 -10.94
C HIS A 251 2.16 -5.86 -10.33
N LEU A 252 3.45 -5.56 -10.55
CA LEU A 252 4.56 -6.28 -9.94
C LEU A 252 4.71 -5.91 -8.47
N ALA A 253 4.69 -4.61 -8.15
CA ALA A 253 4.74 -4.13 -6.78
C ALA A 253 3.59 -4.72 -5.93
N ASP A 254 2.40 -4.87 -6.51
CA ASP A 254 1.24 -5.42 -5.82
C ASP A 254 1.34 -6.94 -5.54
N GLN A 255 2.29 -7.65 -6.17
CA GLN A 255 2.65 -9.04 -5.81
C GLN A 255 3.54 -9.13 -4.57
N VAL A 256 4.28 -8.07 -4.26
CA VAL A 256 5.23 -8.07 -3.14
C VAL A 256 4.46 -8.10 -1.82
N LYS A 257 4.92 -8.89 -0.84
CA LYS A 257 4.29 -8.92 0.49
C LYS A 257 4.19 -7.52 1.10
N ARG A 258 3.07 -7.21 1.75
CA ARG A 258 2.81 -5.89 2.37
C ARG A 258 3.98 -5.38 3.22
N ARG A 259 4.55 -6.23 4.08
CA ARG A 259 5.69 -5.88 4.95
C ARG A 259 6.89 -5.33 4.18
N GLU A 260 7.15 -5.84 2.98
CA GLU A 260 8.26 -5.35 2.16
C GLU A 260 7.88 -4.05 1.43
N ARG A 261 6.63 -3.91 1.00
CA ARG A 261 6.14 -2.63 0.45
C ARG A 261 6.17 -1.48 1.47
N GLU A 262 5.97 -1.76 2.75
CA GLU A 262 6.08 -0.76 3.82
C GLU A 262 7.52 -0.25 4.04
N ARG A 263 8.52 -0.90 3.43
CA ARG A 263 9.93 -0.44 3.46
C ARG A 263 10.21 0.60 2.38
N LEU A 264 9.29 0.82 1.44
CA LEU A 264 9.34 1.95 0.51
C LEU A 264 9.46 3.27 1.28
N LYS A 265 9.96 4.31 0.61
CA LYS A 265 10.12 5.66 1.19
C LYS A 265 9.66 6.72 0.19
N GLY A 266 9.46 7.93 0.69
CA GLY A 266 9.06 9.10 -0.09
C GLY A 266 7.74 8.88 -0.82
N ALA A 267 7.72 9.30 -2.09
CA ALA A 267 6.52 9.27 -2.93
C ALA A 267 5.93 7.86 -3.13
N ALA A 268 6.78 6.82 -3.21
CA ALA A 268 6.31 5.44 -3.36
C ALA A 268 5.51 4.94 -2.15
N LEU A 269 5.96 5.26 -0.92
CA LEU A 269 5.22 4.91 0.28
C LEU A 269 3.91 5.71 0.40
N ARG A 270 3.92 6.98 0.00
CA ARG A 270 2.70 7.81 -0.05
C ARG A 270 1.68 7.26 -1.05
N ALA A 271 2.12 6.89 -2.25
CA ALA A 271 1.26 6.28 -3.26
C ALA A 271 0.61 5.01 -2.72
N LEU A 272 1.40 4.17 -2.04
CA LEU A 272 0.92 2.95 -1.42
C LEU A 272 -0.18 3.21 -0.37
N ASP A 273 -0.07 4.24 0.45
CA ASP A 273 -1.12 4.58 1.43
C ASP A 273 -2.40 5.09 0.76
N LEU A 274 -2.27 5.87 -0.31
CA LEU A 274 -3.43 6.30 -1.11
C LEU A 274 -4.10 5.14 -1.84
N TYR A 275 -3.33 4.17 -2.35
CA TYR A 275 -3.90 2.94 -2.90
C TYR A 275 -4.62 2.10 -1.85
N ASP A 276 -4.07 2.00 -0.63
CA ASP A 276 -4.75 1.35 0.50
C ASP A 276 -6.07 2.08 0.81
N ALA A 277 -6.06 3.42 0.90
CA ALA A 277 -7.25 4.24 1.14
C ALA A 277 -8.31 4.06 0.04
N ALA A 278 -7.91 4.12 -1.24
CA ALA A 278 -8.79 3.88 -2.38
C ALA A 278 -9.44 2.49 -2.28
N ARG A 279 -8.67 1.45 -1.93
CA ARG A 279 -9.19 0.09 -1.81
C ARG A 279 -10.14 -0.08 -0.63
N VAL A 280 -9.90 0.58 0.50
CA VAL A 280 -10.84 0.62 1.63
C VAL A 280 -12.18 1.23 1.20
N VAL A 281 -12.15 2.40 0.54
CA VAL A 281 -13.35 3.09 0.04
C VAL A 281 -14.08 2.23 -1.01
N ARG A 282 -13.34 1.62 -1.95
CA ARG A 282 -13.89 0.70 -2.94
C ARG A 282 -14.59 -0.50 -2.31
N SER A 283 -14.02 -1.08 -1.25
CA SER A 283 -14.65 -2.18 -0.53
C SER A 283 -15.95 -1.75 0.14
N TRP A 284 -15.99 -0.55 0.73
CA TRP A 284 -17.23 -0.01 1.31
C TRP A 284 -18.29 0.28 0.26
N HIS A 285 -17.91 0.94 -0.84
CA HIS A 285 -18.78 1.15 -1.99
C HIS A 285 -19.44 -0.15 -2.45
N ALA A 286 -18.65 -1.22 -2.61
CA ALA A 286 -19.16 -2.51 -3.06
C ALA A 286 -20.24 -3.10 -2.13
N GLN A 287 -20.19 -2.81 -0.82
CA GLN A 287 -21.23 -3.23 0.12
C GLN A 287 -22.53 -2.44 -0.05
N LEU A 288 -22.45 -1.16 -0.42
CA LEU A 288 -23.62 -0.30 -0.62
C LEU A 288 -24.26 -0.49 -2.00
N ALA A 289 -23.44 -0.56 -3.05
CA ALA A 289 -23.89 -0.62 -4.44
C ALA A 289 -24.11 -2.07 -4.94
N GLY A 290 -23.66 -3.08 -4.19
CA GLY A 290 -23.72 -4.49 -4.58
C GLY A 290 -22.71 -4.92 -5.65
N GLU A 291 -22.07 -3.97 -6.34
CA GLU A 291 -21.04 -4.22 -7.33
C GLU A 291 -19.74 -3.45 -6.98
N PRO A 292 -18.57 -4.10 -7.11
CA PRO A 292 -17.30 -3.43 -6.85
C PRO A 292 -16.91 -2.52 -8.02
N LEU A 293 -16.42 -1.31 -7.68
CA LEU A 293 -15.77 -0.42 -8.64
C LEU A 293 -14.59 -1.12 -9.36
N PRO A 294 -14.10 -0.58 -10.49
CA PRO A 294 -12.83 -1.02 -11.06
C PRO A 294 -11.71 -1.03 -10.01
N ASP A 295 -10.72 -1.91 -10.13
CA ASP A 295 -9.52 -1.79 -9.28
C ASP A 295 -8.67 -0.60 -9.77
N VAL A 296 -7.74 -0.12 -8.94
CA VAL A 296 -7.01 1.13 -9.19
C VAL A 296 -6.21 1.08 -10.51
N ASP A 297 -5.71 -0.08 -10.87
CA ASP A 297 -4.98 -0.32 -12.13
C ASP A 297 -5.87 -0.35 -13.37
N GLU A 298 -7.19 -0.47 -13.20
CA GLU A 298 -8.17 -0.48 -14.30
C GLU A 298 -8.59 0.94 -14.69
N LEU A 299 -8.55 1.90 -13.76
CA LEU A 299 -8.95 3.29 -13.99
C LEU A 299 -8.08 4.01 -15.03
N PHE A 300 -6.77 3.79 -14.99
CA PHE A 300 -5.80 4.49 -15.85
C PHE A 300 -5.48 3.72 -17.14
N GLY A 301 -6.32 2.74 -17.50
CA GLY A 301 -6.28 2.11 -18.81
C GLY A 301 -5.06 1.23 -19.07
N ILE A 302 -4.30 0.84 -18.03
CA ILE A 302 -3.15 -0.05 -18.21
C ILE A 302 -3.63 -1.40 -18.75
N HIS A 303 -4.66 -2.01 -18.14
CA HIS A 303 -5.37 -3.16 -18.72
C HIS A 303 -6.83 -3.23 -18.22
N PRO A 304 -7.84 -3.04 -19.08
CA PRO A 304 -9.24 -3.38 -18.74
C PRO A 304 -9.36 -4.83 -18.26
N LYS A 305 -10.41 -5.17 -17.49
CA LYS A 305 -10.65 -6.54 -17.00
C LYS A 305 -10.52 -7.59 -18.10
N GLU A 306 -11.04 -7.33 -19.30
CA GLU A 306 -10.96 -8.25 -20.44
C GLU A 306 -9.52 -8.39 -20.98
N ALA A 307 -8.71 -7.34 -20.90
CA ALA A 307 -7.31 -7.39 -21.28
C ALA A 307 -6.51 -8.21 -20.26
N LYS A 308 -6.74 -8.01 -18.95
CA LYS A 308 -6.13 -8.83 -17.89
C LYS A 308 -6.44 -10.30 -18.06
N ARG A 309 -7.73 -10.65 -18.21
CA ARG A 309 -8.15 -12.06 -18.46
C ARG A 309 -7.52 -12.65 -19.72
N ARG A 310 -7.32 -11.86 -20.77
CA ARG A 310 -6.68 -12.33 -22.01
C ARG A 310 -5.18 -12.55 -21.83
N MET A 311 -4.50 -11.65 -21.12
CA MET A 311 -3.04 -11.68 -20.95
C MET A 311 -2.61 -12.68 -19.87
N TYR A 312 -3.34 -12.72 -18.77
CA TYR A 312 -2.96 -13.43 -17.54
C TYR A 312 -3.88 -14.60 -17.19
N GLY A 313 -4.96 -14.81 -17.94
CA GLY A 313 -5.96 -15.85 -17.67
C GLY A 313 -6.98 -15.49 -16.58
N THR A 314 -6.74 -14.42 -15.81
CA THR A 314 -7.61 -13.90 -14.75
C THR A 314 -7.49 -12.37 -14.66
N ASP A 315 -8.50 -11.71 -14.12
CA ASP A 315 -8.48 -10.30 -13.71
C ASP A 315 -8.05 -10.11 -12.25
N GLU A 316 -8.01 -11.18 -11.47
CA GLU A 316 -7.54 -11.19 -10.08
C GLU A 316 -6.01 -11.35 -10.03
N LEU A 317 -5.29 -10.27 -10.33
CA LEU A 317 -3.83 -10.29 -10.38
C LEU A 317 -3.21 -10.22 -8.97
N ARG A 318 -3.80 -9.43 -8.07
CA ARG A 318 -3.20 -9.06 -6.78
C ARG A 318 -2.96 -10.28 -5.88
N GLY A 319 -1.70 -10.48 -5.50
CA GLY A 319 -1.31 -11.58 -4.60
C GLY A 319 -1.57 -12.97 -5.17
N ASN A 320 -1.89 -13.07 -6.46
CA ASN A 320 -2.18 -14.31 -7.13
C ASN A 320 -0.86 -14.92 -7.64
N CYS A 321 -0.33 -15.86 -6.86
CA CYS A 321 0.90 -16.56 -7.19
C CYS A 321 0.84 -17.29 -8.54
N GLU A 322 -0.33 -17.71 -9.01
CA GLU A 322 -0.49 -18.38 -10.31
C GLU A 322 -0.24 -17.43 -11.49
N VAL A 323 -0.48 -16.13 -11.28
CA VAL A 323 -0.32 -15.08 -12.29
C VAL A 323 1.10 -14.53 -12.32
N LEU A 324 1.86 -14.68 -11.23
CA LEU A 324 3.20 -14.14 -11.09
C LEU A 324 4.14 -14.50 -12.25
N PRO A 325 4.20 -15.74 -12.77
CA PRO A 325 5.04 -16.06 -13.93
C PRO A 325 4.71 -15.22 -15.18
N ALA A 326 3.41 -15.05 -15.48
CA ALA A 326 2.96 -14.25 -16.62
C ALA A 326 3.25 -12.76 -16.43
N LEU A 327 3.14 -12.25 -15.20
CA LEU A 327 3.56 -10.87 -14.87
C LEU A 327 5.07 -10.70 -15.04
N LEU A 328 5.87 -11.60 -14.48
CA LEU A 328 7.33 -11.56 -14.62
C LEU A 328 7.75 -11.63 -16.09
N GLU A 329 7.09 -12.44 -16.92
CA GLU A 329 7.35 -12.50 -18.37
C GLU A 329 6.97 -11.16 -19.05
N HIS A 330 5.80 -10.60 -18.72
CA HIS A 330 5.35 -9.31 -19.24
C HIS A 330 6.36 -8.18 -18.96
N PHE A 331 6.96 -8.19 -17.77
CA PHE A 331 7.99 -7.21 -17.37
C PHE A 331 9.41 -7.59 -17.80
N GLY A 332 9.62 -8.73 -18.47
CA GLY A 332 10.94 -9.21 -18.86
C GLY A 332 11.84 -9.60 -17.67
N LEU A 333 11.23 -9.90 -16.53
CA LEU A 333 11.90 -10.27 -15.27
C LEU A 333 11.87 -11.78 -15.01
N TYR A 334 11.17 -12.56 -15.83
CA TYR A 334 11.12 -14.01 -15.66
C TYR A 334 12.50 -14.60 -15.99
N PRO A 335 13.20 -15.18 -15.00
CA PRO A 335 14.62 -15.49 -15.15
C PRO A 335 14.88 -16.66 -16.11
N TRP A 336 13.92 -17.59 -16.26
CA TRP A 336 14.13 -18.84 -17.01
C TRP A 336 13.02 -19.08 -18.02
N ARG A 337 13.23 -18.65 -19.26
CA ARG A 337 12.30 -18.92 -20.37
C ARG A 337 12.31 -20.39 -20.78
N VAL A 338 13.46 -21.04 -20.72
CA VAL A 338 13.65 -22.42 -21.22
C VAL A 338 14.40 -23.27 -20.21
N GLN A 339 13.88 -24.46 -19.90
CA GLN A 339 14.64 -25.51 -19.25
C GLN A 339 15.31 -26.38 -20.30
N LEU A 340 16.63 -26.38 -20.35
CA LEU A 340 17.37 -27.32 -21.19
C LEU A 340 17.71 -28.55 -20.35
N ILE A 341 17.15 -29.70 -20.68
CA ILE A 341 17.41 -30.96 -20.00
C ILE A 341 18.27 -31.80 -20.93
N ALA A 342 19.52 -32.02 -20.54
CA ALA A 342 20.46 -32.85 -21.28
C ALA A 342 20.72 -34.17 -20.57
N GLU A 343 21.20 -35.15 -21.32
CA GLU A 343 21.60 -36.46 -20.83
C GLU A 343 22.78 -36.35 -19.85
N GLY A 344 23.86 -35.71 -20.28
CA GLY A 344 25.10 -35.57 -19.53
C GLY A 344 25.53 -34.11 -19.30
N LYS A 345 26.48 -33.94 -18.37
CA LYS A 345 27.14 -32.63 -18.17
C LYS A 345 28.01 -32.23 -19.36
N SER A 346 28.51 -33.22 -20.12
CA SER A 346 29.28 -33.03 -21.34
C SER A 346 28.49 -32.26 -22.40
N ASP A 347 27.21 -32.59 -22.58
CA ASP A 347 26.37 -31.99 -23.63
C ASP A 347 26.06 -30.53 -23.32
N LEU A 348 25.85 -30.23 -22.03
CA LEU A 348 25.67 -28.85 -21.56
C LEU A 348 26.93 -28.02 -21.75
N ALA A 349 28.10 -28.56 -21.36
CA ALA A 349 29.37 -27.87 -21.53
C ALA A 349 29.67 -27.58 -23.01
N MET A 350 29.43 -28.55 -23.89
CA MET A 350 29.57 -28.38 -25.33
C MET A 350 28.63 -27.28 -25.86
N LEU A 351 27.34 -27.29 -25.49
CA LEU A 351 26.40 -26.26 -25.93
C LEU A 351 26.77 -24.88 -25.42
N GLU A 352 27.22 -24.78 -24.17
CA GLU A 352 27.68 -23.52 -23.59
C GLU A 352 28.90 -22.97 -24.34
N GLU A 353 29.87 -23.84 -24.67
CA GLU A 353 31.03 -23.48 -25.48
C GLU A 353 30.64 -23.02 -26.88
N VAL A 354 29.71 -23.72 -27.54
CA VAL A 354 29.20 -23.33 -28.87
C VAL A 354 28.51 -21.96 -28.80
N LEU A 355 27.69 -21.72 -27.78
CA LEU A 355 27.01 -20.44 -27.57
C LEU A 355 28.00 -19.29 -27.39
N ALA A 356 29.00 -19.50 -26.54
CA ALA A 356 30.04 -18.51 -26.29
C ALA A 356 30.89 -18.25 -27.55
N ALA A 357 31.41 -19.31 -28.17
CA ALA A 357 32.36 -19.19 -29.27
C ALA A 357 31.74 -18.67 -30.58
N ARG A 358 30.48 -19.01 -30.87
CA ARG A 358 29.83 -18.63 -32.14
C ARG A 358 28.94 -17.40 -32.05
N TYR A 359 28.32 -17.17 -30.89
CA TYR A 359 27.27 -16.17 -30.76
C TYR A 359 27.56 -15.11 -29.70
N ASP A 360 28.63 -15.28 -28.91
CA ASP A 360 28.93 -14.44 -27.74
C ASP A 360 27.75 -14.42 -26.74
N LEU A 361 27.10 -15.57 -26.56
CA LEU A 361 25.94 -15.75 -25.69
C LEU A 361 26.23 -16.78 -24.60
N SER A 362 25.48 -16.69 -23.51
CA SER A 362 25.47 -17.68 -22.43
C SER A 362 24.05 -18.17 -22.16
N PHE A 363 23.92 -19.30 -21.45
CA PHE A 363 22.61 -19.78 -20.99
C PHE A 363 21.90 -18.74 -20.12
N GLY A 364 22.62 -18.06 -19.21
CA GLY A 364 22.06 -17.00 -18.38
C GLY A 364 21.53 -15.83 -19.18
N TYR A 365 22.25 -15.39 -20.22
CA TYR A 365 21.78 -14.33 -21.11
C TYR A 365 20.49 -14.72 -21.87
N LEU A 366 20.39 -15.99 -22.28
CA LEU A 366 19.23 -16.53 -23.00
C LEU A 366 18.05 -16.88 -22.08
N GLY A 367 18.21 -16.76 -20.76
CA GLY A 367 17.22 -17.24 -19.79
C GLY A 367 17.02 -18.76 -19.88
N ILE A 368 18.09 -19.51 -20.14
CA ILE A 368 18.07 -20.97 -20.20
C ILE A 368 18.56 -21.52 -18.86
N HIS A 369 17.73 -22.30 -18.18
CA HIS A 369 18.12 -23.09 -17.02
C HIS A 369 18.48 -24.50 -17.48
N ALA A 370 19.78 -24.78 -17.57
CA ALA A 370 20.30 -26.06 -18.04
C ALA A 370 20.48 -27.06 -16.89
N PHE A 371 20.04 -28.31 -17.07
CA PHE A 371 20.15 -29.39 -16.10
C PHE A 371 20.52 -30.71 -16.79
N ALA A 372 21.51 -31.42 -16.26
CA ALA A 372 21.94 -32.72 -16.75
C ALA A 372 21.30 -33.84 -15.90
N LEU A 373 20.70 -34.84 -16.53
CA LEU A 373 20.06 -35.98 -15.85
C LEU A 373 21.06 -36.96 -15.25
N GLY A 374 22.31 -36.98 -15.75
CA GLY A 374 23.38 -37.82 -15.22
C GLY A 374 23.47 -39.20 -15.87
N GLY A 375 22.94 -39.37 -17.10
CA GLY A 375 23.03 -40.60 -17.89
C GLY A 375 21.82 -40.85 -18.80
N ALA A 376 21.92 -41.89 -19.63
CA ALA A 376 20.99 -42.25 -20.70
C ALA A 376 19.56 -42.64 -20.25
N ASP A 377 19.39 -42.99 -18.97
CA ASP A 377 18.09 -43.41 -18.47
C ASP A 377 17.27 -42.21 -17.96
N ILE A 378 16.19 -41.91 -18.68
CA ILE A 378 15.14 -41.01 -18.20
C ILE A 378 14.62 -41.58 -16.87
N PRO A 379 14.73 -40.83 -15.74
CA PRO A 379 14.31 -41.33 -14.44
C PRO A 379 12.85 -41.81 -14.47
N ALA A 380 12.51 -42.89 -13.77
CA ALA A 380 11.14 -43.43 -13.72
C ALA A 380 10.09 -42.39 -13.24
N ASN A 381 10.54 -41.35 -12.55
CA ASN A 381 9.79 -40.21 -12.06
C ASN A 381 9.95 -38.94 -12.93
N ALA A 382 10.35 -39.07 -14.20
CA ALA A 382 10.56 -37.93 -15.10
C ALA A 382 9.34 -37.04 -15.26
N GLU A 383 8.10 -37.57 -15.24
CA GLU A 383 6.90 -36.72 -15.24
C GLU A 383 6.78 -35.86 -13.97
N LEU A 384 7.25 -36.37 -12.84
CA LEU A 384 7.21 -35.67 -11.55
C LEU A 384 8.31 -34.61 -11.48
N ILE A 385 9.49 -34.91 -12.03
CA ILE A 385 10.60 -33.96 -12.22
C ILE A 385 10.18 -32.86 -13.21
N LEU A 386 9.68 -33.23 -14.39
CA LEU A 386 9.17 -32.30 -15.40
C LEU A 386 7.99 -31.48 -14.88
N GLY A 387 7.13 -32.07 -14.05
CA GLY A 387 6.02 -31.41 -13.38
C GLY A 387 6.47 -30.37 -12.36
N ALA A 388 7.47 -30.69 -11.53
CA ALA A 388 8.08 -29.75 -10.58
C ALA A 388 8.86 -28.63 -11.29
N VAL A 389 9.47 -28.95 -12.42
CA VAL A 389 10.26 -28.05 -13.26
C VAL A 389 9.38 -27.05 -14.02
N ARG A 390 8.19 -27.46 -14.50
CA ARG A 390 7.22 -26.61 -15.22
C ARG A 390 6.78 -25.37 -14.45
N VAL A 391 6.93 -25.37 -13.13
CA VAL A 391 6.62 -24.21 -12.29
C VAL A 391 7.56 -23.03 -12.56
N TYR A 392 8.75 -23.29 -13.12
CA TYR A 392 9.84 -22.31 -13.26
C TYR A 392 10.27 -22.03 -14.70
N SER A 393 9.71 -22.72 -15.69
CA SER A 393 10.11 -22.59 -17.10
C SER A 393 8.94 -22.66 -18.08
N ASN A 394 8.91 -21.75 -19.05
CA ASN A 394 7.84 -21.68 -20.07
C ASN A 394 7.97 -22.78 -21.12
N TYR A 395 9.20 -23.20 -21.41
CA TYR A 395 9.53 -24.24 -22.38
C TYR A 395 10.51 -25.24 -21.79
N TYR A 396 10.47 -26.47 -22.28
CA TYR A 396 11.48 -27.49 -22.00
C TYR A 396 12.05 -28.00 -23.32
N LEU A 397 13.36 -28.15 -23.36
CA LEU A 397 14.09 -28.69 -24.49
C LEU A 397 14.86 -29.91 -23.99
N LEU A 398 14.64 -31.05 -24.64
CA LEU A 398 15.24 -32.32 -24.29
C LEU A 398 16.36 -32.59 -25.28
N LEU A 399 17.57 -32.79 -24.78
CA LEU A 399 18.75 -33.12 -25.57
C LEU A 399 19.26 -34.48 -25.12
N PHE A 400 19.14 -35.46 -26.00
CA PHE A 400 19.60 -36.82 -25.78
C PHE A 400 20.33 -37.28 -27.02
N ASP A 401 21.38 -38.08 -26.84
CA ASP A 401 21.99 -38.73 -27.98
C ASP A 401 21.04 -39.79 -28.54
N ASN A 402 21.05 -39.94 -29.85
CA ASN A 402 20.31 -40.98 -30.54
C ASN A 402 21.15 -42.27 -30.53
N GLU A 403 21.43 -42.80 -29.34
CA GLU A 403 22.16 -44.07 -29.15
C GLU A 403 21.31 -45.29 -29.53
N GLY A 404 20.77 -45.31 -30.76
CA GLY A 404 20.39 -46.55 -31.43
C GLY A 404 19.35 -47.41 -30.69
N ARG A 405 18.25 -46.84 -30.19
CA ARG A 405 17.00 -47.61 -30.01
C ARG A 405 16.10 -47.45 -31.25
N PRO A 406 16.30 -48.22 -32.34
CA PRO A 406 15.33 -48.28 -33.40
C PRO A 406 14.07 -49.00 -32.90
N ARG A 407 12.93 -48.29 -32.90
CA ARG A 407 11.57 -48.82 -33.09
C ARG A 407 10.88 -49.68 -32.01
N GLN A 408 11.48 -50.12 -30.90
CA GLN A 408 10.80 -51.15 -30.06
C GLN A 408 9.81 -50.70 -28.96
N ASN A 409 9.55 -49.41 -28.74
CA ASN A 409 8.51 -48.97 -27.77
C ASN A 409 7.28 -48.28 -28.39
N ARG A 410 6.93 -48.61 -29.65
CA ARG A 410 5.55 -48.38 -30.14
C ARG A 410 4.56 -49.50 -29.76
N GLY A 411 5.00 -50.54 -29.03
CA GLY A 411 4.20 -51.74 -28.75
C GLY A 411 3.58 -51.86 -27.35
N ALA A 412 4.13 -51.24 -26.30
CA ALA A 412 3.63 -51.43 -24.94
C ALA A 412 3.75 -50.14 -24.12
N GLY A 413 2.65 -49.42 -23.94
CA GLY A 413 2.58 -48.29 -23.01
C GLY A 413 1.93 -47.02 -23.56
N ALA A 414 1.89 -46.84 -24.88
CA ALA A 414 1.05 -45.81 -25.51
C ALA A 414 -0.42 -46.27 -25.49
N ARG A 415 -1.01 -46.39 -24.30
CA ARG A 415 -2.46 -46.19 -24.18
C ARG A 415 -2.71 -44.81 -24.74
N ARG A 416 -3.48 -44.80 -25.83
CA ARG A 416 -4.02 -43.61 -26.49
C ARG A 416 -4.24 -42.50 -25.45
N PRO A 417 -3.84 -41.24 -25.70
CA PRO A 417 -4.38 -40.16 -24.90
C PRO A 417 -5.89 -40.31 -24.98
N HIS A 418 -6.53 -40.38 -23.82
CA HIS A 418 -7.96 -40.29 -23.73
C HIS A 418 -8.36 -39.12 -24.63
N ARG A 419 -9.13 -39.41 -25.68
CA ARG A 419 -10.08 -38.45 -26.23
C ARG A 419 -11.14 -38.22 -25.15
N GLY A 420 -10.71 -37.70 -24.00
CA GLY A 420 -11.55 -36.97 -23.09
C GLY A 420 -12.01 -35.78 -23.90
N ARG A 421 -13.31 -35.75 -24.17
CA ARG A 421 -14.01 -34.62 -24.73
C ARG A 421 -13.67 -33.38 -23.90
N LEU A 422 -12.65 -32.63 -24.30
CA LEU A 422 -12.64 -31.20 -24.08
C LEU A 422 -13.83 -30.67 -24.89
N ARG A 423 -14.94 -30.49 -24.18
CA ARG A 423 -16.01 -29.58 -24.58
C ARG A 423 -15.33 -28.28 -24.97
N ARG A 424 -15.24 -28.03 -26.28
CA ARG A 424 -14.97 -26.70 -26.81
C ARG A 424 -15.98 -25.73 -26.16
N PRO A 425 -15.57 -24.67 -25.46
CA PRO A 425 -16.50 -23.61 -25.13
C PRO A 425 -16.94 -22.94 -26.44
N ALA A 426 -18.25 -22.95 -26.64
CA ALA A 426 -19.17 -22.20 -27.49
C ALA A 426 -18.72 -21.06 -28.47
N GLN A 427 -17.46 -20.89 -28.88
CA GLN A 427 -17.06 -19.77 -29.75
C GLN A 427 -17.10 -20.08 -31.26
N ALA A 428 -17.20 -21.36 -31.64
CA ALA A 428 -17.26 -21.75 -33.05
C ALA A 428 -18.68 -21.77 -33.66
N ARG A 429 -19.75 -21.68 -32.84
CA ARG A 429 -21.14 -21.61 -33.33
C ARG A 429 -21.67 -20.18 -33.50
N ALA A 430 -21.08 -19.18 -32.86
CA ALA A 430 -21.44 -17.77 -33.03
C ALA A 430 -21.01 -17.21 -34.41
N ARG A 431 -19.84 -17.63 -34.92
CA ARG A 431 -19.30 -17.12 -36.20
C ARG A 431 -19.99 -17.68 -37.46
N ARG A 432 -20.77 -18.77 -37.36
CA ARG A 432 -21.58 -19.30 -38.47
C ARG A 432 -23.04 -18.82 -38.48
N ARG A 433 -23.55 -18.25 -37.37
CA ARG A 433 -24.85 -17.55 -37.35
C ARG A 433 -24.76 -16.07 -37.71
N ALA A 434 -23.61 -15.42 -37.48
CA ALA A 434 -23.41 -14.01 -37.85
C ALA A 434 -23.18 -13.74 -39.36
N ARG A 435 -23.06 -14.78 -40.20
CA ARG A 435 -22.89 -14.64 -41.67
C ARG A 435 -24.18 -14.88 -42.48
N ARG A 436 -25.33 -15.04 -41.83
CA ARG A 436 -26.65 -15.19 -42.49
C ARG A 436 -27.67 -14.09 -42.15
N GLY A 437 -27.23 -13.01 -41.50
CA GLY A 437 -28.09 -11.85 -41.17
C GLY A 437 -27.44 -10.55 -41.60
N ALA A 438 -27.22 -10.38 -42.90
CA ALA A 438 -26.92 -9.08 -43.49
C ALA A 438 -28.07 -8.76 -44.46
N GLY A 439 -29.03 -7.99 -43.97
CA GLY A 439 -30.15 -7.47 -44.74
C GLY A 439 -30.79 -6.31 -43.99
N ALA A 440 -30.89 -5.17 -44.70
CA ALA A 440 -31.61 -3.94 -44.37
C ALA A 440 -30.86 -2.82 -43.60
N HIS A 441 -30.63 -1.72 -44.35
CA HIS A 441 -30.78 -0.28 -44.05
C HIS A 441 -30.40 0.24 -42.63
N VAL A 442 -29.64 1.34 -42.48
CA VAL A 442 -30.12 2.74 -42.66
C VAL A 442 -28.94 3.73 -42.85
N ARG A 443 -29.28 4.81 -43.55
CA ARG A 443 -28.53 5.97 -44.05
C ARG A 443 -28.05 7.00 -43.00
N HIS A 444 -27.02 7.78 -43.40
CA HIS A 444 -26.66 9.18 -43.03
C HIS A 444 -26.31 9.48 -41.55
N ARG A 445 -25.29 10.27 -41.19
CA ARG A 445 -24.87 11.59 -41.70
C ARG A 445 -23.35 11.81 -41.55
N ARG A 446 -22.81 12.54 -42.54
CA ARG A 446 -21.49 13.17 -42.56
C ARG A 446 -21.47 14.43 -41.68
N ARG A 447 -20.37 14.68 -40.95
CA ARG A 447 -19.88 16.04 -40.66
C ARG A 447 -18.36 16.08 -40.87
N ALA A 448 -17.94 17.19 -41.47
CA ALA A 448 -16.63 17.47 -42.04
C ALA A 448 -15.56 17.85 -40.99
N PRO A 449 -14.26 17.76 -41.33
CA PRO A 449 -13.20 18.47 -40.62
C PRO A 449 -12.90 19.82 -41.28
N CYS A 450 -12.80 20.87 -40.46
CA CYS A 450 -12.32 22.19 -40.86
C CYS A 450 -10.80 22.19 -41.04
N ARG A 451 -10.36 22.80 -42.15
CA ARG A 451 -9.00 23.24 -42.46
C ARG A 451 -8.76 24.65 -41.90
N ALA A 452 -7.54 24.90 -41.43
CA ALA A 452 -6.75 26.13 -41.62
C ALA A 452 -5.28 25.74 -41.29
N ALA A 453 -4.30 25.75 -42.20
CA ALA A 453 -3.60 26.89 -42.81
C ALA A 453 -3.08 27.87 -41.73
N GLY A 454 -1.81 28.23 -41.59
CA GLY A 454 -0.58 28.01 -42.36
C GLY A 454 0.58 28.78 -41.67
N GLY A 455 1.78 28.79 -42.27
CA GLY A 455 2.89 29.69 -41.88
C GLY A 455 4.18 28.94 -41.54
N THR A 456 4.96 28.52 -42.53
CA THR A 456 6.12 29.22 -43.13
C THR A 456 7.46 29.06 -42.40
N ARG A 457 8.43 28.67 -43.23
CA ARG A 457 9.83 28.33 -42.97
C ARG A 457 10.64 29.54 -42.48
N GLY A 458 11.63 29.26 -41.62
CA GLY A 458 12.81 30.11 -41.42
C GLY A 458 14.01 29.25 -41.03
N ARG A 459 14.88 28.93 -41.99
CA ARG A 459 16.23 28.42 -41.75
C ARG A 459 17.15 29.62 -41.56
N ALA A 460 17.96 29.63 -40.50
CA ALA A 460 19.22 30.36 -40.47
C ALA A 460 20.21 29.62 -39.59
N ALA A 461 21.38 29.35 -40.16
CA ALA A 461 22.54 28.78 -39.49
C ALA A 461 23.36 29.90 -38.83
N ALA A 462 23.94 29.63 -37.65
CA ALA A 462 25.15 30.32 -37.23
C ALA A 462 25.97 29.42 -36.29
N ARG A 463 27.23 29.25 -36.68
CA ARG A 463 28.30 28.60 -35.94
C ARG A 463 28.76 29.53 -34.81
N GLY A 464 29.14 28.96 -33.67
CA GLY A 464 29.83 29.70 -32.60
C GLY A 464 30.49 28.74 -31.62
N ARG A 465 31.76 28.43 -31.86
CA ARG A 465 32.67 27.81 -30.88
C ARG A 465 33.03 28.86 -29.81
N ALA A 466 33.02 28.49 -28.54
CA ALA A 466 33.95 29.05 -27.55
C ALA A 466 34.17 28.03 -26.42
N ARG A 467 35.46 27.75 -26.18
CA ARG A 467 36.01 26.96 -25.08
C ARG A 467 36.24 27.89 -23.89
N ALA A 468 35.92 27.43 -22.68
CA ALA A 468 36.63 27.70 -21.41
C ALA A 468 35.96 26.76 -20.38
N GLY A 469 36.63 25.92 -19.60
CA GLY A 469 38.01 25.97 -19.12
C GLY A 469 38.01 26.42 -17.65
N ALA A 470 37.55 25.57 -16.73
CA ALA A 470 37.89 25.68 -15.31
C ALA A 470 37.76 24.29 -14.64
N ARG A 471 38.91 23.66 -14.45
CA ARG A 471 39.16 22.57 -13.50
C ARG A 471 39.52 23.20 -12.14
N VAL A 472 39.58 22.33 -11.12
CA VAL A 472 40.38 22.37 -9.87
C VAL A 472 39.52 22.64 -8.61
N PRO A 473 39.73 21.95 -7.45
CA PRO A 473 40.25 20.59 -7.24
C PRO A 473 39.51 19.75 -6.16
N HIS A 474 39.86 18.47 -6.13
CA HIS A 474 39.88 17.62 -4.95
C HIS A 474 40.62 18.27 -3.77
N LEU A 475 40.05 18.15 -2.57
CA LEU A 475 40.83 18.02 -1.34
C LEU A 475 40.42 16.74 -0.62
N ALA A 476 41.40 15.84 -0.55
CA ALA A 476 41.43 14.69 0.33
C ALA A 476 42.06 15.11 1.68
N GLY A 477 41.63 14.45 2.74
CA GLY A 477 42.22 14.50 4.07
C GLY A 477 41.15 14.08 5.07
N GLY A 478 41.33 13.08 5.94
CA GLY A 478 42.52 12.38 6.36
C GLY A 478 42.24 11.88 7.78
N HIS A 479 42.53 10.61 8.01
CA HIS A 479 42.46 9.84 9.25
C HIS A 479 42.70 10.55 10.60
N ARG A 480 41.99 10.06 11.64
CA ARG A 480 42.46 9.52 12.97
C ARG A 480 41.23 9.48 13.89
N GLY A 481 40.97 8.53 14.79
CA GLY A 481 41.79 7.53 15.50
C GLY A 481 41.42 7.59 17.00
N GLY A 482 41.28 6.43 17.66
CA GLY A 482 41.06 6.27 19.12
C GLY A 482 39.64 5.78 19.46
N GLN A 483 39.32 4.54 19.84
CA GLN A 483 39.89 3.57 20.81
C GLN A 483 39.94 4.01 22.29
N LEU A 484 39.03 3.37 23.05
CA LEU A 484 39.22 2.64 24.31
C LEU A 484 39.08 3.33 25.69
N HIS A 485 38.47 2.51 26.56
CA HIS A 485 38.38 2.51 28.04
C HIS A 485 37.31 3.43 28.68
N GLY A 486 36.54 3.01 29.69
CA GLY A 486 36.46 1.71 30.37
C GLY A 486 35.61 1.79 31.65
N ARG A 487 35.15 0.60 32.08
CA ARG A 487 34.98 0.10 33.47
C ARG A 487 33.99 0.75 34.46
N ARG A 488 33.12 -0.16 34.92
CA ARG A 488 32.84 -0.59 36.31
C ARG A 488 31.95 0.28 37.22
N GLY A 489 30.97 -0.44 37.79
CA GLY A 489 30.54 -0.34 39.18
C GLY A 489 29.02 -0.32 39.31
N VAL A 490 28.33 -0.91 40.29
CA VAL A 490 28.65 -1.73 41.47
C VAL A 490 27.30 -2.34 41.90
N ARG A 491 27.35 -3.53 42.51
CA ARG A 491 26.22 -4.23 43.15
C ARG A 491 25.53 -3.40 44.24
N GLY A 492 24.22 -3.56 44.39
CA GLY A 492 23.48 -3.13 45.58
C GLY A 492 22.25 -4.01 45.80
N ASP A 493 22.44 -5.10 46.55
CA ASP A 493 21.39 -5.76 47.32
C ASP A 493 20.81 -4.76 48.33
N GLN A 494 19.49 -4.76 48.55
CA GLN A 494 18.89 -4.73 49.89
C GLN A 494 17.35 -4.88 49.88
N ARG A 495 16.91 -5.98 50.52
CA ARG A 495 15.93 -6.10 51.62
C ARG A 495 14.42 -5.90 51.38
N HIS A 496 13.74 -7.01 51.68
CA HIS A 496 12.40 -7.24 52.22
C HIS A 496 11.68 -6.11 52.98
N GLY A 497 10.34 -6.08 52.79
CA GLY A 497 9.35 -5.64 53.78
C GLY A 497 7.91 -5.75 53.24
N PRO A 498 6.97 -6.47 53.89
CA PRO A 498 5.58 -6.62 53.45
C PRO A 498 4.63 -5.65 54.20
N PRO A 499 3.38 -5.48 53.73
CA PRO A 499 2.25 -5.19 54.62
C PRO A 499 1.19 -6.30 54.51
N ALA A 500 0.88 -7.02 55.58
CA ALA A 500 -0.02 -6.65 56.68
C ALA A 500 -1.51 -6.70 56.27
N ARG A 501 -2.15 -7.77 56.76
CA ARG A 501 -3.61 -7.96 56.82
C ARG A 501 -4.21 -6.98 57.83
N GLY A 502 -5.34 -6.37 57.47
CA GLY A 502 -6.19 -5.63 58.40
C GLY A 502 -7.66 -5.94 58.13
N ALA A 503 -8.25 -6.76 58.99
CA ALA A 503 -9.67 -7.07 59.00
C ALA A 503 -10.48 -5.93 59.63
N GLY A 504 -11.65 -5.62 59.06
CA GLY A 504 -12.62 -4.70 59.65
C GLY A 504 -14.04 -5.12 59.27
N ARG A 505 -14.64 -6.00 60.08
CA ARG A 505 -16.08 -6.29 60.09
C ARG A 505 -16.83 -5.09 60.68
N VAL A 506 -17.90 -4.63 60.03
CA VAL A 506 -19.10 -4.14 60.72
C VAL A 506 -20.34 -4.74 60.05
N ARG A 507 -21.12 -5.45 60.87
CA ARG A 507 -22.48 -5.95 60.60
C ARG A 507 -23.50 -4.85 60.93
N THR A 508 -24.60 -4.82 60.18
CA THR A 508 -26.03 -4.69 60.56
C THR A 508 -26.74 -3.96 59.41
N GLY A 509 -27.95 -4.26 58.94
CA GLY A 509 -28.98 -5.27 59.23
C GLY A 509 -29.90 -5.34 57.98
N SER A 510 -30.45 -6.50 57.64
CA SER A 510 -31.80 -6.95 58.05
C SER A 510 -32.95 -6.41 57.17
N ARG A 511 -33.54 -7.35 56.41
CA ARG A 511 -34.97 -7.50 56.06
C ARG A 511 -35.53 -6.48 55.03
N ARG A 512 -36.41 -6.82 54.08
CA ARG A 512 -37.37 -7.93 53.97
C ARG A 512 -37.93 -8.00 52.53
N ASP A 513 -38.18 -9.22 52.08
CA ASP A 513 -39.31 -9.75 51.28
C ASP A 513 -40.08 -8.91 50.25
N GLY A 514 -40.34 -9.53 49.09
CA GLY A 514 -41.44 -9.17 48.18
C GLY A 514 -41.29 -9.65 46.73
N ARG A 515 -41.17 -10.96 46.48
CA ARG A 515 -42.19 -11.80 45.80
C ARG A 515 -42.77 -11.29 44.46
N THR A 516 -42.34 -11.98 43.39
CA THR A 516 -43.14 -12.72 42.39
C THR A 516 -44.17 -12.04 41.47
N ARG A 517 -43.98 -12.41 40.18
CA ARG A 517 -44.94 -12.91 39.16
C ARG A 517 -45.49 -11.94 38.11
N ARG A 518 -45.03 -12.23 36.88
CA ARG A 518 -45.78 -12.47 35.63
C ARG A 518 -47.18 -11.87 35.52
N GLY A 519 -47.33 -10.99 34.53
CA GLY A 519 -48.42 -10.94 33.56
C GLY A 519 -47.79 -10.89 32.18
#